data_AF-A0AAD1F4U1-F1
#
_entry.id   AF-A0AAD1F4U1-F1
#
_cell.length_a   1.000
_cell.length_b   1.000
_cell.length_c   1.000
_cell.angle_alpha   90.00
_cell.angle_beta   90.00
_cell.angle_gamma   90.00
#
_symmetry.space_group_name_H-M   'P 1'
#
loop_
_entity.id
_entity.type
_entity.pdbx_description
1 polymer ?
#
loop_
_entity_poly.entity_id
_entity_poly.type
_entity_poly.pdbx_seq_one_letter_code
_entity_poly.pdbx_strand_id
1 'polypeptide(L)'
;MVDMKKPSTIAIWEGCDTSLTEALHQFLDRWEPYSTASKRYPIVRLVEELIDPAVAAYAETLPSRYQGHIPGAGTNVAFSAIMQLVGVAAMVRLQRQLLRAFVLTHDKQSGDDRCFIATLETLIELVLACKRKQPSNKDMGGLNGQRLKGFCRFCGTRAELASFAEGEGQRDLDEHLRLSNLYCTTHRPKTLDGRWNPAYRQAMRSIAQFDLELARLSRQCAIRAEPKAKSGDELVDAYIFRYMLSQTLHLADEAELRNLARLMVDMKLTDRRKQILVLQKFGFNQSEIARRLEIERQAVSKAIHSIPDCFRLSTA
;
A
#
# COMPACT_ATOMS: atom_id res chain seq x y z
N MET A 1 -29.24 -21.07 2.08
CA MET A 1 -28.52 -21.02 0.80
C MET A 1 -27.07 -20.73 1.14
N VAL A 2 -26.16 -21.62 0.73
CA VAL A 2 -24.83 -21.84 1.29
C VAL A 2 -23.97 -20.57 1.25
N ASP A 3 -23.45 -20.16 2.42
CA ASP A 3 -22.38 -19.16 2.54
C ASP A 3 -21.14 -19.70 1.83
N MET A 4 -20.99 -19.32 0.55
CA MET A 4 -19.80 -19.59 -0.23
C MET A 4 -18.70 -18.66 0.30
N LYS A 5 -18.00 -19.10 1.35
CA LYS A 5 -16.73 -18.50 1.80
C LYS A 5 -15.84 -18.41 0.56
N LYS A 6 -15.58 -17.19 0.07
CA LYS A 6 -14.57 -16.98 -0.97
C LYS A 6 -13.25 -17.56 -0.43
N PRO A 7 -12.62 -18.54 -1.11
CA PRO A 7 -11.31 -19.01 -0.69
C PRO A 7 -10.39 -17.80 -0.67
N SER A 8 -9.63 -17.65 0.42
CA SER A 8 -8.62 -16.59 0.52
C SER A 8 -7.50 -16.93 -0.46
N THR A 9 -7.60 -16.42 -1.69
CA THR A 9 -6.64 -16.73 -2.75
C THR A 9 -5.33 -16.00 -2.47
N ILE A 10 -4.26 -16.77 -2.23
CA ILE A 10 -2.88 -16.27 -2.29
C ILE A 10 -2.49 -16.30 -3.76
N ALA A 11 -2.15 -15.15 -4.35
CA ALA A 11 -1.69 -15.08 -5.72
C ALA A 11 -0.23 -15.54 -5.77
N ILE A 12 0.04 -16.59 -6.56
CA ILE A 12 1.40 -17.05 -6.87
C ILE A 12 1.77 -16.43 -8.21
N TRP A 13 2.86 -15.65 -8.23
CA TRP A 13 3.30 -14.96 -9.44
C TRP A 13 3.96 -15.93 -10.41
N GLU A 14 3.70 -15.73 -11.70
CA GLU A 14 4.32 -16.52 -12.77
C GLU A 14 5.85 -16.37 -12.72
N GLY A 15 6.55 -17.50 -12.69
CA GLY A 15 8.01 -17.54 -12.55
C GLY A 15 8.52 -17.56 -11.10
N CYS A 16 7.66 -17.68 -10.09
CA CYS A 16 8.07 -17.95 -8.71
C CYS A 16 8.90 -19.25 -8.63
N ASP A 17 9.85 -19.29 -7.70
CA ASP A 17 10.63 -20.49 -7.38
C ASP A 17 9.73 -21.71 -7.13
N THR A 18 10.16 -22.86 -7.64
CA THR A 18 9.37 -24.10 -7.61
C THR A 18 9.21 -24.67 -6.20
N SER A 19 10.24 -24.55 -5.36
CA SER A 19 10.17 -25.05 -3.97
C SER A 19 9.20 -24.22 -3.13
N LEU A 20 9.20 -22.90 -3.34
CA LEU A 20 8.25 -22.00 -2.69
C LEU A 20 6.83 -22.16 -3.22
N THR A 21 6.66 -22.40 -4.53
CA THR A 21 5.36 -22.68 -5.12
C THR A 21 4.74 -23.95 -4.51
N GLU A 22 5.52 -25.02 -4.41
CA GLU A 22 5.09 -26.29 -3.80
C GLU A 22 4.74 -26.11 -2.31
N ALA A 23 5.59 -25.44 -1.55
CA ALA A 23 5.33 -25.12 -0.15
C ALA A 23 4.04 -24.31 0.02
N LEU A 24 3.77 -23.36 -0.87
CA LEU A 24 2.54 -22.55 -0.86
C LEU A 24 1.29 -23.35 -1.21
N HIS A 25 1.39 -24.34 -2.09
CA HIS A 25 0.28 -25.25 -2.37
C HIS A 25 -0.07 -26.07 -1.12
N GLN A 26 0.93 -26.69 -0.47
CA GLN A 26 0.73 -27.41 0.78
C GLN A 26 0.21 -26.50 1.91
N PHE A 27 0.65 -25.25 1.91
CA PHE A 27 0.17 -24.23 2.83
C PHE A 27 -1.30 -23.90 2.61
N LEU A 28 -1.73 -23.72 1.35
CA LEU A 28 -3.12 -23.48 0.99
C LEU A 28 -4.03 -24.66 1.35
N ASP A 29 -3.56 -25.90 1.19
CA ASP A 29 -4.31 -27.10 1.59
C ASP A 29 -4.56 -27.15 3.09
N ARG A 30 -3.55 -26.77 3.89
CA ARG A 30 -3.63 -26.75 5.36
C ARG A 30 -4.15 -25.43 5.92
N TRP A 31 -4.43 -24.44 5.07
CA TRP A 31 -4.70 -23.07 5.46
C TRP A 31 -5.93 -22.95 6.34
N GLU A 32 -7.05 -23.57 5.96
CA GLU A 32 -8.40 -23.30 6.49
C GLU A 32 -8.48 -23.09 8.02
N PRO A 33 -7.99 -24.01 8.89
CA PRO A 33 -8.15 -23.90 10.33
C PRO A 33 -7.30 -22.79 10.99
N TYR A 34 -6.29 -22.26 10.29
CA TYR A 34 -5.33 -21.31 10.86
C TYR A 34 -5.82 -19.86 10.81
N SER A 35 -5.49 -19.05 11.82
CA SER A 35 -5.67 -17.58 11.74
C SER A 35 -4.69 -16.84 12.65
N THR A 36 -4.54 -15.53 12.43
CA THR A 36 -3.64 -14.67 13.22
C THR A 36 -4.01 -14.58 14.70
N ALA A 37 -5.28 -14.76 15.04
CA ALA A 37 -5.79 -14.64 16.41
C ALA A 37 -6.18 -16.01 17.04
N SER A 38 -6.01 -17.11 16.31
CA SER A 38 -6.31 -18.45 16.84
C SER A 38 -5.21 -18.91 17.78
N LYS A 39 -5.59 -19.30 19.01
CA LYS A 39 -4.68 -19.93 19.97
C LYS A 39 -4.34 -21.38 19.61
N ARG A 40 -5.28 -22.10 18.97
CA ARG A 40 -5.15 -23.54 18.65
C ARG A 40 -4.43 -23.77 17.32
N TYR A 41 -4.66 -22.91 16.35
CA TYR A 41 -4.07 -22.98 15.00
C TYR A 41 -3.46 -21.62 14.62
N PRO A 42 -2.35 -21.22 15.28
CA PRO A 42 -1.71 -19.95 15.01
C PRO A 42 -1.09 -19.97 13.61
N ILE A 43 -1.50 -19.03 12.75
CA ILE A 43 -1.08 -18.99 11.34
C ILE A 43 0.43 -18.96 11.15
N VAL A 44 1.14 -18.39 12.12
CA VAL A 44 2.59 -18.30 12.07
C VAL A 44 3.24 -19.67 12.17
N ARG A 45 2.66 -20.60 12.93
CA ARG A 45 3.13 -21.98 12.99
C ARG A 45 3.05 -22.68 11.62
N LEU A 46 2.01 -22.38 10.83
CA LEU A 46 1.91 -22.92 9.47
C LEU A 46 2.98 -22.34 8.54
N VAL A 47 3.35 -21.06 8.74
CA VAL A 47 4.46 -20.42 8.02
C VAL A 47 5.80 -21.04 8.45
N GLU A 48 6.02 -21.24 9.74
CA GLU A 48 7.20 -21.93 10.30
C GLU A 48 7.38 -23.34 9.72
N GLU A 49 6.29 -24.12 9.66
CA GLU A 49 6.37 -25.52 9.24
C GLU A 49 6.59 -25.70 7.74
N LEU A 50 6.03 -24.82 6.89
CA LEU A 50 5.99 -25.03 5.44
C LEU A 50 6.80 -24.00 4.64
N ILE A 51 6.82 -22.75 5.09
CA ILE A 51 7.39 -21.65 4.31
C ILE A 51 8.85 -21.39 4.70
N ASP A 52 9.18 -21.40 5.99
CA ASP A 52 10.57 -21.18 6.43
C ASP A 52 11.57 -22.14 5.77
N PRO A 53 11.31 -23.47 5.68
CA PRO A 53 12.23 -24.39 5.01
C PRO A 53 12.40 -24.06 3.53
N ALA A 54 11.32 -23.69 2.84
CA ALA A 54 11.36 -23.34 1.43
C ALA A 54 12.10 -22.01 1.19
N VAL A 55 11.90 -21.00 2.04
CA VAL A 55 12.65 -19.74 1.99
C VAL A 55 14.14 -19.97 2.25
N ALA A 56 14.49 -20.83 3.22
CA ALA A 56 15.88 -21.16 3.53
C ALA A 56 16.55 -21.89 2.36
N ALA A 57 15.92 -22.94 1.84
CA ALA A 57 16.43 -23.68 0.69
C ALA A 57 16.58 -22.78 -0.54
N TYR A 58 15.59 -21.92 -0.80
CA TYR A 58 15.68 -20.96 -1.89
C TYR A 58 16.86 -19.99 -1.70
N ALA A 59 17.03 -19.42 -0.50
CA ALA A 59 18.12 -18.50 -0.19
C ALA A 59 19.52 -19.10 -0.36
N GLU A 60 19.66 -20.42 -0.18
CA GLU A 60 20.92 -21.15 -0.41
C GLU A 60 21.26 -21.29 -1.89
N THR A 61 20.27 -21.31 -2.79
CA THR A 61 20.50 -21.38 -4.24
C THR A 61 20.89 -20.03 -4.86
N LEU A 62 20.67 -18.94 -4.13
CA LEU A 62 20.86 -17.59 -4.63
C LEU A 62 22.30 -17.08 -4.47
N PRO A 63 22.76 -16.17 -5.36
CA PRO A 63 23.99 -15.44 -5.15
C PRO A 63 23.95 -14.67 -3.82
N SER A 64 25.08 -14.60 -3.09
CA SER A 64 25.15 -13.93 -1.78
C SER A 64 24.66 -12.49 -1.79
N ARG A 65 24.82 -11.78 -2.92
CA ARG A 65 24.29 -10.42 -3.12
C ARG A 65 22.77 -10.30 -3.03
N TYR A 66 22.01 -11.38 -3.19
CA TYR A 66 20.53 -11.35 -3.17
C TYR A 66 19.99 -11.59 -1.76
N GLN A 67 20.76 -12.27 -0.91
CA GLN A 67 20.33 -12.65 0.44
C GLN A 67 19.90 -11.45 1.28
N GLY A 68 20.57 -10.31 1.15
CA GLY A 68 20.19 -9.07 1.85
C GLY A 68 18.81 -8.51 1.51
N HIS A 69 18.13 -9.05 0.49
CA HIS A 69 16.79 -8.62 0.05
C HIS A 69 15.67 -9.60 0.40
N ILE A 70 15.98 -10.73 1.06
CA ILE A 70 14.99 -11.63 1.65
C ILE A 70 15.04 -11.45 3.17
N PRO A 71 13.91 -11.19 3.85
CA PRO A 71 13.89 -11.11 5.31
C PRO A 71 14.47 -12.39 5.94
N GLY A 72 15.59 -12.24 6.66
CA GLY A 72 16.21 -13.32 7.41
C GLY A 72 17.21 -14.16 6.61
N ALA A 73 17.25 -14.06 5.28
CA ALA A 73 18.24 -14.80 4.49
C ALA A 73 19.67 -14.33 4.79
N GLY A 74 20.59 -15.28 4.86
CA GLY A 74 21.98 -15.01 5.30
C GLY A 74 22.11 -14.66 6.78
N THR A 75 21.01 -14.74 7.54
CA THR A 75 20.99 -14.62 9.01
C THR A 75 20.46 -15.92 9.61
N ASN A 76 20.76 -16.17 10.88
CA ASN A 76 20.18 -17.32 11.60
C ASN A 76 18.73 -17.05 12.08
N VAL A 77 18.02 -16.10 11.48
CA VAL A 77 16.66 -15.71 11.87
C VAL A 77 15.69 -16.10 10.77
N ALA A 78 14.73 -16.95 11.11
CA ALA A 78 13.74 -17.44 10.17
C ALA A 78 12.75 -16.33 9.73
N PHE A 79 12.17 -16.51 8.54
CA PHE A 79 11.21 -15.57 7.96
C PHE A 79 9.99 -15.37 8.87
N SER A 80 9.43 -16.45 9.39
CA SER A 80 8.35 -16.43 10.37
C SER A 80 8.72 -15.70 11.66
N ALA A 81 9.94 -15.87 12.17
CA ALA A 81 10.42 -15.25 13.40
C ALA A 81 10.49 -13.73 13.25
N ILE A 82 10.95 -13.23 12.09
CA ILE A 82 10.90 -11.80 11.76
C ILE A 82 9.46 -11.33 11.71
N MET A 83 8.57 -12.08 11.04
CA MET A 83 7.15 -11.75 10.96
C MET A 83 6.47 -11.67 12.33
N GLN A 84 6.85 -12.52 13.30
CA GLN A 84 6.38 -12.43 14.69
C GLN A 84 6.92 -11.18 15.39
N LEU A 85 8.21 -10.92 15.23
CA LEU A 85 8.90 -9.83 15.93
C LEU A 85 8.37 -8.45 15.52
N VAL A 86 8.25 -8.20 14.21
CA VAL A 86 7.83 -6.89 13.68
C VAL A 86 6.32 -6.79 13.48
N GLY A 87 5.62 -7.93 13.47
CA GLY A 87 4.21 -8.04 13.14
C GLY A 87 3.94 -8.05 11.63
N VAL A 88 2.85 -8.72 11.25
CA VAL A 88 2.46 -8.98 9.84
C VAL A 88 2.38 -7.70 9.00
N ALA A 89 1.88 -6.60 9.54
CA ALA A 89 1.76 -5.33 8.80
C ALA A 89 3.12 -4.68 8.52
N ALA A 90 4.05 -4.70 9.47
CA ALA A 90 5.39 -4.18 9.26
C ALA A 90 6.23 -5.10 8.37
N MET A 91 5.99 -6.42 8.44
CA MET A 91 6.63 -7.41 7.57
C MET A 91 6.38 -7.14 6.09
N VAL A 92 5.12 -6.85 5.70
CA VAL A 92 4.79 -6.47 4.31
C VAL A 92 5.59 -5.24 3.87
N ARG A 93 5.69 -4.23 4.73
CA ARG A 93 6.44 -3.00 4.43
C ARG A 93 7.92 -3.29 4.28
N LEU A 94 8.49 -4.11 5.16
CA LEU A 94 9.89 -4.55 5.08
C LEU A 94 10.16 -5.28 3.75
N GLN A 95 9.38 -6.31 3.41
CA GLN A 95 9.54 -7.06 2.17
C GLN A 95 9.48 -6.15 0.93
N ARG A 96 8.58 -5.16 0.91
CA ARG A 96 8.50 -4.18 -0.18
C ARG A 96 9.71 -3.27 -0.27
N GLN A 97 10.26 -2.82 0.86
CA GLN A 97 11.47 -2.01 0.85
C GLN A 97 12.68 -2.81 0.36
N LEU A 98 12.79 -4.08 0.74
CA LEU A 98 13.84 -4.97 0.27
C LEU A 98 13.72 -5.27 -1.23
N LEU A 99 12.51 -5.60 -1.71
CA LEU A 99 12.28 -5.79 -3.14
C LEU A 99 12.59 -4.52 -3.95
N ARG A 100 12.20 -3.35 -3.43
CA ARG A 100 12.55 -2.06 -4.03
C ARG A 100 14.07 -1.87 -4.09
N ALA A 101 14.77 -2.13 -3.00
CA ALA A 101 16.21 -2.01 -2.94
C ALA A 101 16.87 -2.91 -4.00
N PHE A 102 16.42 -4.17 -4.12
CA PHE A 102 16.87 -5.10 -5.14
C PHE A 102 16.69 -4.54 -6.56
N VAL A 103 15.48 -4.12 -6.92
CA VAL A 103 15.17 -3.59 -8.26
C VAL A 103 16.03 -2.38 -8.61
N LEU A 104 16.34 -1.52 -7.63
CA LEU A 104 17.16 -0.33 -7.87
C LEU A 104 18.66 -0.61 -7.98
N THR A 105 19.14 -1.72 -7.43
CA THR A 105 20.60 -1.95 -7.24
C THR A 105 21.14 -3.17 -7.99
N HIS A 106 20.31 -4.17 -8.26
CA HIS A 106 20.75 -5.47 -8.76
C HIS A 106 20.02 -5.94 -10.02
N ASP A 107 18.78 -5.51 -10.24
CA ASP A 107 17.93 -6.03 -11.32
C ASP A 107 18.51 -5.69 -12.71
N LYS A 108 18.85 -6.74 -13.46
CA LYS A 108 19.30 -6.67 -14.85
C LYS A 108 18.27 -7.27 -15.80
N GLN A 109 17.05 -7.53 -15.32
CA GLN A 109 15.97 -8.14 -16.08
C GLN A 109 16.30 -9.54 -16.61
N SER A 110 17.25 -10.23 -15.99
CA SER A 110 17.63 -11.60 -16.32
C SER A 110 16.56 -12.62 -15.90
N GLY A 111 16.66 -13.86 -16.37
CA GLY A 111 15.75 -14.94 -15.95
C GLY A 111 15.75 -15.15 -14.43
N ASP A 112 16.94 -15.15 -13.83
CA ASP A 112 17.13 -15.29 -12.39
C ASP A 112 16.55 -14.10 -11.61
N ASP A 113 16.73 -12.86 -12.11
CA ASP A 113 16.16 -11.66 -11.48
C ASP A 113 14.64 -11.67 -11.52
N ARG A 114 14.05 -12.09 -12.65
CA ARG A 114 12.60 -12.22 -12.80
C ARG A 114 12.05 -13.28 -11.86
N CYS A 115 12.72 -14.43 -11.75
CA CYS A 115 12.36 -15.47 -10.80
C CYS A 115 12.43 -14.95 -9.35
N PHE A 116 13.49 -14.23 -9.01
CA PHE A 116 13.67 -13.61 -7.69
C PHE A 116 12.57 -12.60 -7.36
N ILE A 117 12.26 -11.69 -8.27
CA ILE A 117 11.18 -10.70 -8.10
C ILE A 117 9.83 -11.39 -7.94
N ALA A 118 9.50 -12.36 -8.79
CA ALA A 118 8.25 -13.11 -8.71
C ALA A 118 8.13 -13.87 -7.37
N THR A 119 9.25 -14.42 -6.88
CA THR A 119 9.30 -15.13 -5.60
C THR A 119 9.06 -14.19 -4.42
N LEU A 120 9.70 -13.00 -4.41
CA LEU A 120 9.47 -12.00 -3.38
C LEU A 120 8.04 -11.43 -3.41
N GLU A 121 7.49 -11.14 -4.59
CA GLU A 121 6.10 -10.70 -4.74
C GLU A 121 5.11 -11.77 -4.24
N THR A 122 5.39 -13.05 -4.47
CA THR A 122 4.59 -14.17 -3.95
C THR A 122 4.66 -14.25 -2.42
N LEU A 123 5.84 -14.09 -1.82
CA LEU A 123 5.99 -14.04 -0.36
C LEU A 123 5.28 -12.82 0.25
N ILE A 124 5.22 -11.69 -0.46
CA ILE A 124 4.44 -10.51 -0.05
C ILE A 124 2.94 -10.84 -0.05
N GLU A 125 2.44 -11.49 -1.10
CA GLU A 125 1.03 -11.91 -1.20
C GLU A 125 0.63 -12.91 -0.11
N LEU A 126 1.53 -13.83 0.25
CA LEU A 126 1.37 -14.72 1.42
C LEU A 126 1.14 -13.92 2.71
N VAL A 127 2.05 -13.00 3.03
CA VAL A 127 1.95 -12.21 4.28
C VAL A 127 0.70 -11.32 4.26
N LEU A 128 0.32 -10.78 3.11
CA LEU A 128 -0.95 -10.05 2.93
C LEU A 128 -2.18 -10.94 3.14
N ALA A 129 -2.17 -12.18 2.66
CA ALA A 129 -3.23 -13.14 2.93
C ALA A 129 -3.31 -13.49 4.43
N CYS A 130 -2.16 -13.66 5.09
CA CYS A 130 -2.09 -13.88 6.53
C CYS A 130 -2.74 -12.73 7.31
N LYS A 131 -2.46 -11.48 6.91
CA LYS A 131 -3.09 -10.27 7.48
C LYS A 131 -4.61 -10.27 7.32
N ARG A 132 -5.11 -10.69 6.14
CA ARG A 132 -6.54 -10.72 5.82
C ARG A 132 -7.31 -11.80 6.58
N LYS A 133 -6.63 -12.84 7.08
CA LYS A 133 -7.27 -13.95 7.78
C LYS A 133 -7.65 -13.62 9.23
N GLN A 134 -8.89 -13.17 9.42
CA GLN A 134 -9.50 -12.92 10.73
C GLN A 134 -10.08 -14.21 11.33
N PRO A 135 -10.12 -14.35 12.67
CA PRO A 135 -10.80 -15.45 13.35
C PRO A 135 -12.32 -15.37 13.13
N SER A 136 -13.04 -16.49 13.20
CA SER A 136 -14.49 -16.53 13.02
C SER A 136 -15.29 -15.89 14.17
N ASN A 137 -14.63 -15.53 15.27
CA ASN A 137 -15.22 -14.76 16.36
C ASN A 137 -14.17 -13.83 16.98
N LYS A 138 -14.46 -12.53 17.03
CA LYS A 138 -13.63 -11.53 17.69
C LYS A 138 -14.37 -11.09 18.96
N ASP A 139 -13.87 -11.51 20.12
CA ASP A 139 -14.25 -10.88 21.38
C ASP A 139 -13.43 -9.60 21.54
N MET A 140 -14.14 -8.47 21.62
CA MET A 140 -13.59 -7.12 21.54
C MET A 140 -13.86 -6.37 22.86
N GLY A 141 -13.81 -7.06 24.01
CA GLY A 141 -13.94 -6.43 25.32
C GLY A 141 -15.17 -5.52 25.44
N GLY A 142 -16.30 -5.93 24.84
CA GLY A 142 -17.55 -5.17 24.82
C GLY A 142 -17.72 -4.13 23.69
N LEU A 143 -16.78 -3.98 22.75
CA LEU A 143 -16.89 -3.06 21.61
C LEU A 143 -17.26 -3.80 20.31
N ASN A 144 -18.21 -3.26 19.54
CA ASN A 144 -18.61 -3.84 18.25
C ASN A 144 -17.50 -3.73 17.18
N GLY A 145 -16.70 -4.78 17.03
CA GLY A 145 -15.61 -4.88 16.04
C GLY A 145 -16.06 -4.83 14.57
N GLN A 146 -17.35 -5.00 14.28
CA GLN A 146 -17.92 -4.90 12.92
C GLN A 146 -17.87 -3.47 12.33
N ARG A 147 -17.60 -2.44 13.14
CA ARG A 147 -17.58 -1.02 12.72
C ARG A 147 -16.19 -0.39 12.64
N LEU A 148 -15.11 -1.17 12.79
CA LEU A 148 -13.76 -0.64 12.76
C LEU A 148 -13.39 -0.23 11.32
N LYS A 149 -13.49 1.06 10.99
CA LYS A 149 -12.86 1.55 9.77
C LYS A 149 -11.36 1.69 10.05
N GLY A 150 -10.55 1.02 9.24
CA GLY A 150 -9.10 1.00 9.42
C GLY A 150 -8.48 2.41 9.33
N PHE A 151 -8.86 3.18 8.32
CA PHE A 151 -8.29 4.49 8.04
C PHE A 151 -9.29 5.64 8.20
N CYS A 152 -8.74 6.81 8.50
CA CYS A 152 -9.45 8.08 8.51
C CYS A 152 -10.15 8.32 7.16
N ARG A 153 -11.33 8.94 7.21
CA ARG A 153 -12.09 9.30 6.00
C ARG A 153 -11.32 10.19 5.02
N PHE A 154 -10.37 10.99 5.50
CA PHE A 154 -9.69 11.99 4.68
C PHE A 154 -8.20 11.71 4.42
N CYS A 155 -7.60 10.70 5.06
CA CYS A 155 -6.19 10.39 4.85
C CYS A 155 -5.89 8.90 5.12
N GLY A 156 -4.62 8.54 5.08
CA GLY A 156 -4.11 7.20 5.39
C GLY A 156 -3.76 6.98 6.86
N THR A 157 -3.91 7.99 7.73
CA THR A 157 -3.80 7.79 9.19
C THR A 157 -4.97 6.95 9.66
N ARG A 158 -4.77 6.11 10.69
CA ARG A 158 -5.84 5.33 11.31
C ARG A 158 -6.90 6.22 11.97
N ALA A 159 -8.13 5.74 12.01
CA ALA A 159 -9.17 6.38 12.82
C ALA A 159 -8.83 6.23 14.31
N GLU A 160 -9.25 7.18 15.16
CA GLU A 160 -8.93 7.19 16.60
C GLU A 160 -9.26 5.84 17.27
N LEU A 161 -10.42 5.25 16.97
CA LEU A 161 -10.80 3.93 17.50
C LEU A 161 -9.90 2.80 16.99
N ALA A 162 -9.45 2.88 15.74
CA ALA A 162 -8.58 1.87 15.13
C ALA A 162 -7.13 1.97 15.64
N SER A 163 -6.62 3.17 15.89
CA SER A 163 -5.32 3.36 16.58
C SER A 163 -5.38 2.87 18.03
N PHE A 164 -6.46 3.20 18.74
CA PHE A 164 -6.64 2.74 20.12
C PHE A 164 -6.69 1.21 20.23
N ALA A 165 -7.40 0.54 19.32
CA ALA A 165 -7.52 -0.92 19.30
C ALA A 165 -6.18 -1.64 19.09
N GLU A 166 -5.15 -0.97 18.56
CA GLU A 166 -3.81 -1.52 18.37
C GLU A 166 -2.84 -1.18 19.51
N GLY A 167 -3.33 -0.55 20.58
CA GLY A 167 -2.51 -0.24 21.75
C GLY A 167 -1.71 1.07 21.64
N GLU A 168 -1.99 1.91 20.64
CA GLU A 168 -1.35 3.24 20.49
C GLU A 168 -1.93 4.30 21.45
N GLY A 169 -2.94 3.96 22.26
CA GLY A 169 -3.58 4.88 23.21
C GLY A 169 -3.45 4.42 24.66
N GLN A 170 -3.07 5.34 25.56
CA GLN A 170 -3.19 5.12 27.00
C GLN A 170 -4.66 5.21 27.43
N ARG A 171 -5.10 4.26 28.27
CA ARG A 171 -6.38 4.36 28.98
C ARG A 171 -6.21 5.38 30.09
N ASP A 172 -6.77 6.57 29.93
CA ASP A 172 -7.05 7.39 31.09
C ASP A 172 -8.35 6.89 31.73
N LEU A 173 -8.29 6.55 33.01
CA LEU A 173 -9.39 5.88 33.74
C LEU A 173 -10.60 6.81 33.96
N ASP A 174 -10.41 8.12 33.75
CA ASP A 174 -11.37 9.16 34.13
C ASP A 174 -12.02 9.88 32.92
N GLU A 175 -11.58 9.59 31.69
CA GLU A 175 -12.19 10.17 30.48
C GLU A 175 -13.08 9.15 29.77
N HIS A 176 -14.35 9.51 29.55
CA HIS A 176 -15.17 8.88 28.51
C HIS A 176 -14.49 9.10 27.14
N LEU A 177 -13.59 8.19 26.76
CA LEU A 177 -12.85 8.17 25.49
C LEU A 177 -13.85 8.18 24.31
N ARG A 178 -14.21 9.38 23.85
CA ARG A 178 -15.02 9.61 22.64
C ARG A 178 -14.12 9.48 21.41
N LEU A 179 -13.67 8.25 21.16
CA LEU A 179 -12.85 7.93 20.00
C LEU A 179 -13.71 7.88 18.74
N SER A 180 -13.29 8.61 17.72
CA SER A 180 -13.92 8.53 16.41
C SER A 180 -13.59 7.20 15.73
N ASN A 181 -14.62 6.55 15.22
CA ASN A 181 -14.48 5.41 14.30
C ASN A 181 -14.22 5.84 12.84
N LEU A 182 -14.23 7.14 12.53
CA LEU A 182 -14.17 7.68 11.17
C LEU A 182 -12.97 8.58 10.91
N TYR A 183 -12.48 9.25 11.94
CA TYR A 183 -11.49 10.32 11.80
C TYR A 183 -10.26 10.02 12.66
N CYS A 184 -9.08 10.42 12.18
CA CYS A 184 -7.90 10.50 13.01
C CYS A 184 -7.95 11.76 13.90
N THR A 185 -7.02 11.88 14.84
CA THR A 185 -6.89 13.02 15.75
C THR A 185 -6.78 14.36 15.02
N THR A 186 -6.07 14.41 13.89
CA THR A 186 -5.94 15.63 13.05
C THR A 186 -7.25 16.01 12.36
N HIS A 187 -8.11 15.04 12.08
CA HIS A 187 -9.32 15.21 11.29
C HIS A 187 -10.60 15.08 12.08
N ARG A 188 -10.54 15.00 13.41
CA ARG A 188 -11.74 14.97 14.24
C ARG A 188 -12.54 16.27 14.08
N PRO A 189 -13.90 16.23 14.06
CA PRO A 189 -14.71 17.43 13.80
C PRO A 189 -14.52 18.56 14.81
N LYS A 190 -14.41 18.21 16.10
CA LYS A 190 -14.17 19.15 17.20
C LYS A 190 -12.86 18.81 17.89
N THR A 191 -12.05 19.80 18.21
CA THR A 191 -10.84 19.62 19.03
C THR A 191 -11.20 19.17 20.45
N LEU A 192 -10.20 18.81 21.26
CA LEU A 192 -10.41 18.45 22.67
C LEU A 192 -11.07 19.60 23.45
N ASP A 193 -10.72 20.84 23.11
CA ASP A 193 -11.34 22.06 23.67
C ASP A 193 -12.77 22.34 23.13
N GLY A 194 -13.36 21.43 22.36
CA GLY A 194 -14.71 21.55 21.82
C GLY A 194 -14.88 22.50 20.63
N ARG A 195 -13.82 23.20 20.20
CA ARG A 195 -13.83 24.10 19.04
C ARG A 195 -13.89 23.32 17.73
N TRP A 196 -14.46 23.91 16.69
CA TRP A 196 -14.46 23.30 15.37
C TRP A 196 -13.06 23.24 14.75
N ASN A 197 -12.69 22.07 14.25
CA ASN A 197 -11.39 21.84 13.65
C ASN A 197 -11.33 22.38 12.20
N PRO A 198 -10.43 23.32 11.88
CA PRO A 198 -10.29 23.85 10.51
C PRO A 198 -9.80 22.78 9.52
N ALA A 199 -8.94 21.85 9.95
CA ALA A 199 -8.44 20.77 9.10
C ALA A 199 -9.59 19.83 8.67
N TYR A 200 -10.49 19.50 9.60
CA TYR A 200 -11.73 18.77 9.27
C TYR A 200 -12.56 19.50 8.20
N ARG A 201 -12.80 20.81 8.37
CA ARG A 201 -13.60 21.60 7.41
C ARG A 201 -12.94 21.67 6.03
N GLN A 202 -11.62 21.86 5.99
CA GLN A 202 -10.86 21.87 4.74
C GLN A 202 -10.90 20.52 4.03
N ALA A 203 -10.68 19.43 4.76
CA ALA A 203 -10.75 18.09 4.22
C ALA A 203 -12.17 17.75 3.70
N MET A 204 -13.21 18.13 4.44
CA MET A 204 -14.60 17.98 4.03
C MET A 204 -14.91 18.71 2.72
N ARG A 205 -14.46 19.96 2.56
CA ARG A 205 -14.67 20.72 1.32
C ARG A 205 -14.02 20.10 0.09
N SER A 206 -12.98 19.30 0.28
CA SER A 206 -12.20 18.68 -0.80
C SER A 206 -12.37 17.17 -0.89
N ILE A 207 -13.40 16.62 -0.23
CA ILE A 207 -13.59 15.16 -0.11
C ILE A 207 -13.84 14.49 -1.47
N ALA A 208 -14.61 15.15 -2.36
CA ALA A 208 -14.90 14.61 -3.68
C ALA A 208 -13.64 14.50 -4.55
N GLN A 209 -12.77 15.52 -4.48
CA GLN A 209 -11.46 15.51 -5.15
C GLN A 209 -10.55 14.41 -4.56
N PHE A 210 -10.56 14.24 -3.24
CA PHE A 210 -9.81 13.18 -2.58
C PHE A 210 -10.26 11.78 -3.02
N ASP A 211 -11.56 11.53 -3.05
CA ASP A 211 -12.10 10.24 -3.49
C ASP A 211 -11.79 9.97 -4.97
N LEU A 212 -11.86 11.01 -5.81
CA LEU A 212 -11.50 10.93 -7.22
C LEU A 212 -10.03 10.53 -7.40
N GLU A 213 -9.09 11.24 -6.75
CA GLU A 213 -7.66 10.94 -6.85
C GLU A 213 -7.32 9.58 -6.26
N LEU A 214 -7.89 9.22 -5.10
CA LEU A 214 -7.70 7.90 -4.51
C LEU A 214 -8.18 6.80 -5.47
N ALA A 215 -9.33 6.97 -6.10
CA ALA A 215 -9.84 5.99 -7.05
C ALA A 215 -8.95 5.86 -8.30
N ARG A 216 -8.41 6.97 -8.81
CA ARG A 216 -7.47 6.96 -9.94
C ARG A 216 -6.16 6.25 -9.59
N LEU A 217 -5.57 6.57 -8.44
CA LEU A 217 -4.35 5.95 -7.95
C LEU A 217 -4.54 4.45 -7.69
N SER A 218 -5.63 4.07 -7.02
CA SER A 218 -5.94 2.66 -6.75
C SER A 218 -6.14 1.85 -8.03
N ARG A 219 -6.85 2.39 -9.03
CA ARG A 219 -6.99 1.73 -10.34
C ARG A 219 -5.65 1.56 -11.06
N GLN A 220 -4.82 2.61 -11.05
CA GLN A 220 -3.52 2.55 -11.69
C GLN A 220 -2.54 1.61 -10.96
N CYS A 221 -2.65 1.49 -9.64
CA CYS A 221 -1.92 0.47 -8.86
C CYS A 221 -2.37 -0.95 -9.19
N ALA A 222 -3.67 -1.16 -9.40
CA ALA A 222 -4.21 -2.48 -9.70
C ALA A 222 -3.77 -2.98 -11.09
N ILE A 223 -3.57 -2.07 -12.05
CA ILE A 223 -3.10 -2.39 -13.41
C ILE A 223 -1.92 -1.48 -13.73
N ARG A 224 -0.69 -1.97 -13.53
CA ARG A 224 0.53 -1.17 -13.70
C ARG A 224 1.10 -1.17 -15.13
N ALA A 225 0.64 -2.06 -16.00
CA ALA A 225 1.19 -2.23 -17.35
C ALA A 225 0.74 -1.14 -18.33
N GLU A 226 -0.43 -0.51 -18.10
CA GLU A 226 -1.03 0.45 -19.02
C GLU A 226 -1.77 1.58 -18.29
N PRO A 227 -1.98 2.75 -18.94
CA PRO A 227 -2.77 3.83 -18.36
C PRO A 227 -4.22 3.40 -18.07
N LYS A 228 -4.60 3.37 -16.79
CA LYS A 228 -5.91 2.91 -16.30
C LYS A 228 -6.53 3.77 -15.22
N ALA A 229 -6.07 5.01 -15.06
CA ALA A 229 -6.69 5.94 -14.14
C ALA A 229 -8.17 6.24 -14.50
N LYS A 230 -8.57 6.06 -15.78
CA LYS A 230 -9.96 6.24 -16.27
C LYS A 230 -10.48 7.63 -15.92
N SER A 231 -9.68 8.66 -16.13
CA SER A 231 -10.08 10.05 -15.89
C SER A 231 -11.02 10.61 -16.96
N GLY A 232 -11.06 9.99 -18.14
CA GLY A 232 -11.71 10.54 -19.33
C GLY A 232 -10.80 11.47 -20.14
N ASP A 233 -9.57 11.70 -19.68
CA ASP A 233 -8.56 12.52 -20.35
C ASP A 233 -7.25 11.73 -20.49
N GLU A 234 -6.79 11.53 -21.72
CA GLU A 234 -5.62 10.71 -22.02
C GLU A 234 -4.32 11.27 -21.42
N LEU A 235 -4.17 12.60 -21.33
CA LEU A 235 -3.00 13.23 -20.75
C LEU A 235 -2.99 13.08 -19.23
N VAL A 236 -4.16 13.18 -18.59
CA VAL A 236 -4.28 12.90 -17.15
C VAL A 236 -3.97 11.44 -16.86
N ASP A 237 -4.51 10.51 -17.66
CA ASP A 237 -4.24 9.08 -17.50
C ASP A 237 -2.75 8.75 -17.74
N ALA A 238 -2.14 9.35 -18.75
CA ALA A 238 -0.70 9.22 -19.00
C ALA A 238 0.17 9.81 -17.89
N TYR A 239 -0.24 10.95 -17.30
CA TYR A 239 0.44 11.51 -16.13
C TYR A 239 0.39 10.52 -14.96
N ILE A 240 -0.80 10.05 -14.60
CA ILE A 240 -1.00 9.18 -13.43
C ILE A 240 -0.25 7.86 -13.64
N PHE A 241 -0.29 7.31 -14.84
CA PHE A 241 0.49 6.13 -15.22
C PHE A 241 1.99 6.35 -14.98
N ARG A 242 2.58 7.38 -15.59
CA ARG A 242 4.04 7.64 -15.47
C ARG A 242 4.44 8.00 -14.05
N TYR A 243 3.61 8.79 -13.36
CA TYR A 243 3.83 9.11 -11.97
C TYR A 243 3.85 7.84 -11.13
N MET A 244 2.84 6.97 -11.26
CA MET A 244 2.75 5.73 -10.51
C MET A 244 3.81 4.70 -10.90
N LEU A 245 4.36 4.70 -12.11
CA LEU A 245 5.54 3.90 -12.46
C LEU A 245 6.78 4.33 -11.68
N SER A 246 6.93 5.63 -11.40
CA SER A 246 8.03 6.13 -10.56
C SER A 246 7.82 5.89 -9.06
N GLN A 247 6.59 5.51 -8.66
CA GLN A 247 6.28 5.18 -7.27
C GLN A 247 6.44 3.68 -7.03
N THR A 248 6.80 3.29 -5.80
CA THR A 248 6.84 1.87 -5.40
C THR A 248 5.60 1.42 -4.66
N LEU A 249 4.49 2.16 -4.82
CA LEU A 249 3.23 1.85 -4.16
C LEU A 249 2.50 0.72 -4.90
N HIS A 250 1.91 -0.19 -4.13
CA HIS A 250 1.01 -1.23 -4.60
C HIS A 250 -0.40 -1.02 -4.05
N LEU A 251 -1.38 -1.77 -4.56
CA LEU A 251 -2.77 -1.67 -4.11
C LEU A 251 -2.95 -1.94 -2.60
N ALA A 252 -2.07 -2.74 -1.99
CA ALA A 252 -2.16 -3.06 -0.56
C ALA A 252 -1.58 -1.97 0.36
N ASP A 253 -0.85 -0.99 -0.19
CA ASP A 253 -0.34 0.19 0.54
C ASP A 253 -1.47 1.22 0.70
N GLU A 254 -2.60 0.81 1.27
CA GLU A 254 -3.82 1.63 1.30
C GLU A 254 -3.59 2.95 2.07
N ALA A 255 -2.79 2.92 3.14
CA ALA A 255 -2.46 4.11 3.92
C ALA A 255 -1.67 5.12 3.06
N GLU A 256 -0.63 4.65 2.39
CA GLU A 256 0.24 5.46 1.55
C GLU A 256 -0.51 6.00 0.33
N LEU A 257 -1.37 5.19 -0.31
CA LEU A 257 -2.22 5.65 -1.42
C LEU A 257 -3.20 6.74 -0.98
N ARG A 258 -3.82 6.58 0.19
CA ARG A 258 -4.69 7.62 0.77
C ARG A 258 -3.90 8.88 1.10
N ASN A 259 -2.72 8.75 1.69
CA ASN A 259 -1.87 9.91 1.98
C ASN A 259 -1.41 10.63 0.70
N LEU A 260 -1.06 9.89 -0.34
CA LEU A 260 -0.72 10.45 -1.64
C LEU A 260 -1.91 11.17 -2.29
N ALA A 261 -3.10 10.56 -2.30
CA ALA A 261 -4.32 11.21 -2.78
C ALA A 261 -4.61 12.51 -2.01
N ARG A 262 -4.48 12.47 -0.68
CA ARG A 262 -4.65 13.65 0.18
C ARG A 262 -3.66 14.75 -0.18
N LEU A 263 -2.39 14.40 -0.34
CA LEU A 263 -1.33 15.32 -0.73
C LEU A 263 -1.59 15.96 -2.10
N MET A 264 -2.02 15.18 -3.10
CA MET A 264 -2.38 15.70 -4.43
C MET A 264 -3.46 16.79 -4.33
N VAL A 265 -4.47 16.57 -3.49
CA VAL A 265 -5.57 17.53 -3.34
C VAL A 265 -5.15 18.75 -2.51
N ASP A 266 -4.39 18.56 -1.43
CA ASP A 266 -3.91 19.66 -0.59
C ASP A 266 -2.98 20.60 -1.36
N MET A 267 -2.13 20.04 -2.22
CA MET A 267 -1.25 20.81 -3.11
C MET A 267 -1.94 21.32 -4.38
N LYS A 268 -3.25 21.10 -4.51
CA LYS A 268 -4.08 21.52 -5.65
C LYS A 268 -3.49 21.02 -6.97
N LEU A 269 -3.10 19.75 -7.05
CA LEU A 269 -2.63 19.11 -8.27
C LEU A 269 -3.81 18.82 -9.22
N THR A 270 -4.32 19.88 -9.85
CA THR A 270 -5.46 19.80 -10.78
C THR A 270 -5.12 19.01 -12.04
N ASP A 271 -6.14 18.53 -12.73
CA ASP A 271 -5.96 17.81 -14.01
C ASP A 271 -5.21 18.66 -15.05
N ARG A 272 -5.46 19.98 -15.07
CA ARG A 272 -4.68 20.91 -15.90
C ARG A 272 -3.18 20.90 -15.57
N ARG A 273 -2.81 20.82 -14.29
CA ARG A 273 -1.41 20.69 -13.86
C ARG A 273 -0.82 19.33 -14.26
N LYS A 274 -1.59 18.25 -14.13
CA LYS A 274 -1.18 16.90 -14.58
C LYS A 274 -0.90 16.87 -16.09
N GLN A 275 -1.78 17.48 -16.89
CA GLN A 275 -1.60 17.65 -18.34
C GLN A 275 -0.30 18.41 -18.68
N ILE A 276 -0.03 19.53 -18.01
CA ILE A 276 1.20 20.31 -18.21
C ILE A 276 2.45 19.45 -17.92
N LEU A 277 2.45 18.72 -16.80
CA LEU A 277 3.58 17.89 -16.39
C LEU A 277 3.86 16.74 -17.37
N VAL A 278 2.81 16.06 -17.86
CA VAL A 278 3.01 14.96 -18.82
C VAL A 278 3.46 15.45 -20.18
N LEU A 279 2.96 16.59 -20.65
CA LEU A 279 3.41 17.18 -21.91
C LEU A 279 4.87 17.64 -21.82
N GLN A 280 5.28 18.20 -20.67
CA GLN A 280 6.69 18.50 -20.43
C GLN A 280 7.55 17.23 -20.49
N LYS A 281 7.07 16.12 -19.90
CA LYS A 281 7.75 14.82 -19.97
C LYS A 281 7.81 14.24 -21.39
N PHE A 282 6.86 14.59 -22.27
CA PHE A 282 6.90 14.25 -23.70
C PHE A 282 7.83 15.14 -24.53
N GLY A 283 8.50 16.12 -23.92
CA GLY A 283 9.48 16.98 -24.59
C GLY A 283 8.90 18.26 -25.17
N PHE A 284 7.62 18.57 -24.95
CA PHE A 284 7.03 19.82 -25.40
C PHE A 284 7.58 21.00 -24.59
N ASN A 285 7.92 22.09 -25.28
CA ASN A 285 8.28 23.34 -24.61
C ASN A 285 7.02 24.10 -24.12
N GLN A 286 7.22 25.12 -23.27
CA GLN A 286 6.10 25.86 -22.68
C GLN A 286 5.14 26.49 -23.70
N SER A 287 5.64 26.93 -24.87
CA SER A 287 4.82 27.52 -25.93
C SER A 287 3.99 26.48 -26.67
N GLU A 288 4.52 25.28 -26.86
CA GLU A 288 3.77 24.15 -27.42
C GLU A 288 2.71 23.63 -26.46
N ILE A 289 3.04 23.50 -25.18
CA ILE A 289 2.08 23.13 -24.13
C ILE A 289 0.93 24.14 -24.09
N ALA A 290 1.26 25.44 -24.10
CA ALA A 290 0.29 26.53 -24.12
C ALA A 290 -0.69 26.42 -25.30
N ARG A 291 -0.15 26.22 -26.52
CA ARG A 291 -0.97 26.01 -27.73
C ARG A 291 -1.85 24.77 -27.63
N ARG A 292 -1.31 23.64 -27.16
CA ARG A 292 -2.02 22.37 -27.09
C ARG A 292 -3.13 22.36 -26.04
N LEU A 293 -2.93 23.08 -24.94
CA LEU A 293 -3.90 23.18 -23.85
C LEU A 293 -4.81 24.41 -23.96
N GLU A 294 -4.63 25.23 -25.00
CA GLU A 294 -5.39 26.46 -25.26
C GLU A 294 -5.33 27.44 -24.08
N ILE A 295 -4.13 27.66 -23.54
CA ILE A 295 -3.87 28.58 -22.42
C ILE A 295 -2.68 29.47 -22.72
N GLU A 296 -2.51 30.52 -21.92
CA GLU A 296 -1.35 31.40 -22.04
C GLU A 296 -0.06 30.69 -21.61
N ARG A 297 1.04 30.97 -22.32
CA ARG A 297 2.39 30.51 -21.93
C ARG A 297 2.75 30.92 -20.50
N GLN A 298 2.32 32.10 -20.06
CA GLN A 298 2.56 32.55 -18.68
C GLN A 298 1.85 31.67 -17.65
N ALA A 299 0.65 31.16 -17.96
CA ALA A 299 -0.06 30.23 -17.09
C ALA A 299 0.67 28.89 -16.97
N VAL A 300 1.25 28.39 -18.06
CA VAL A 300 2.12 27.19 -18.05
C VAL A 300 3.33 27.40 -17.14
N SER A 301 4.04 28.52 -17.30
CA SER A 301 5.21 28.85 -16.47
C SER A 301 4.86 28.92 -14.98
N LYS A 302 3.81 29.67 -14.62
CA LYS A 302 3.32 29.77 -13.23
C LYS A 302 2.94 28.41 -12.67
N ALA A 303 2.25 27.57 -13.45
CA ALA A 303 1.88 26.24 -13.03
C ALA A 303 3.12 25.41 -12.69
N ILE A 304 4.10 25.30 -13.59
CA ILE A 304 5.33 24.53 -13.40
C ILE A 304 6.10 24.98 -12.14
N HIS A 305 6.24 26.29 -11.93
CA HIS A 305 6.93 26.82 -10.75
C HIS A 305 6.18 26.59 -9.44
N SER A 306 4.84 26.56 -9.48
CA SER A 306 4.00 26.34 -8.30
C SER A 306 3.82 24.88 -7.91
N ILE A 307 4.17 23.94 -8.79
CA ILE A 307 4.02 22.50 -8.55
C ILE A 307 5.23 21.99 -7.75
N PRO A 308 5.03 21.35 -6.59
CA PRO A 308 6.10 20.73 -5.82
C PRO A 308 6.90 19.69 -6.60
N ASP A 309 8.20 19.60 -6.32
CA ASP A 309 9.10 18.67 -7.00
C ASP A 309 8.68 17.21 -6.87
N CYS A 310 8.04 16.83 -5.77
CA CYS A 310 7.54 15.47 -5.55
C CYS A 310 6.50 15.01 -6.58
N PHE A 311 5.86 15.94 -7.32
CA PHE A 311 4.92 15.62 -8.40
C PHE A 311 5.53 15.71 -9.79
N ARG A 312 6.78 16.14 -9.92
CA ARG A 312 7.43 16.25 -11.23
C ARG A 312 7.80 14.86 -11.73
N LEU A 313 7.58 14.63 -13.02
CA LEU A 313 8.02 13.41 -13.68
C LEU A 313 9.50 13.56 -14.00
N SER A 314 10.36 12.68 -13.48
CA SER A 314 11.79 12.67 -13.80
C SER A 314 11.97 12.68 -15.32
N THR A 315 12.80 13.57 -15.86
CA THR A 315 13.22 13.54 -17.26
C THR A 315 14.14 12.34 -17.47
N ALA A 316 13.95 11.64 -18.58
CA ALA A 316 14.84 10.54 -18.95
C ALA A 316 16.10 11.15 -19.58
#